data_AF-A0A103XS42-F1
#
_entry.id   AF-A0A103XS42-F1
#
_cell.length_a   1.000
_cell.length_b   1.000
_cell.length_c   1.000
_cell.angle_alpha   90.00
_cell.angle_beta   90.00
_cell.angle_gamma   90.00
#
_symmetry.space_group_name_H-M   'P 1'
#
loop_
_entity.id
_entity.type
_entity.pdbx_description
1 polymer ?
#
loop_
_entity_poly.entity_id
_entity_poly.type
_entity_poly.pdbx_seq_one_letter_code
_entity_poly.pdbx_strand_id
1 'polypeptide(L)'
;MVGQFAKPRSNSFEEKDGVKLPSYRGDNVNGDAFDLKSRTLDPQRLIRAYCQSAATLNLLRDFATGGYAAMQRVTQWNLDFTEQSEQGDSRVDEALGFMSAVGLTVDHPIMTTTDFWTSHECLHLPYEQSLTRLDSTSSLYYDCSAHFLWAGERTRQLDGAHVEFLRGIANPLGIKQ
;
A
#
# COMPACT_ATOMS: atom_id res chain seq x y z
N MET A 1 -1.20 0.63 0.01
CA MET A 1 -1.69 -0.57 0.75
C MET A 1 -0.56 -1.57 0.85
N VAL A 2 -0.57 -2.43 1.88
CA VAL A 2 0.46 -3.42 2.17
C VAL A 2 1.81 -2.78 2.53
N GLY A 3 2.05 -2.53 3.82
CA GLY A 3 3.26 -1.86 4.33
C GLY A 3 3.01 -0.49 4.99
N GLN A 4 1.83 0.11 4.80
CA GLN A 4 1.44 1.40 5.40
C GLN A 4 1.08 1.28 6.90
N PHE A 5 2.06 0.94 7.73
CA PHE A 5 1.88 0.84 9.18
C PHE A 5 2.40 2.07 9.91
N ALA A 6 3.55 2.60 9.49
CA ALA A 6 4.19 3.72 10.15
C ALA A 6 3.38 5.01 9.95
N LYS A 7 3.35 5.85 11.00
CA LYS A 7 2.65 7.14 11.00
C LYS A 7 3.56 8.25 11.50
N PRO A 8 3.80 9.32 10.72
CA PRO A 8 4.56 10.45 11.20
C PRO A 8 3.73 11.23 12.23
N ARG A 9 4.36 11.70 13.31
CA ARG A 9 3.71 12.45 14.38
C ARG A 9 4.36 13.81 14.56
N SER A 10 3.54 14.84 14.75
CA SER A 10 4.02 16.21 15.00
C SER A 10 4.68 16.36 16.37
N ASN A 11 4.27 15.55 17.35
CA ASN A 11 4.85 15.58 18.69
C ASN A 11 5.32 14.17 19.09
N SER A 12 6.40 14.09 19.85
CA SER A 12 6.95 12.82 20.30
C SER A 12 6.16 12.20 21.44
N PHE A 13 5.39 13.02 22.17
CA PHE A 13 4.60 12.61 23.31
C PHE A 13 3.13 13.03 23.15
N GLU A 14 2.25 12.19 23.67
CA GLU A 14 0.82 12.44 23.83
C GLU A 14 0.53 12.53 25.33
N GLU A 15 -0.23 13.54 25.73
CA GLU A 15 -0.59 13.79 27.12
C GLU A 15 -2.11 13.72 27.28
N LYS A 16 -2.57 12.93 28.25
CA LYS A 16 -3.99 12.82 28.64
C LYS A 16 -4.07 12.74 30.16
N ASP A 17 -4.96 13.53 30.74
CA ASP A 17 -5.23 13.55 32.18
C ASP A 17 -3.95 13.70 33.04
N GLY A 18 -3.00 14.52 32.58
CA GLY A 18 -1.71 14.77 33.24
C GLY A 18 -0.66 13.65 33.09
N VAL A 19 -0.98 12.56 32.38
CA VAL A 19 -0.05 11.47 32.08
C VAL A 19 0.54 11.67 30.69
N LYS A 20 1.87 11.69 30.60
CA LYS A 20 2.62 11.89 29.35
C LYS A 20 3.24 10.58 28.88
N LEU A 21 2.84 10.09 27.70
CA LEU A 21 3.34 8.86 27.09
C LEU A 21 3.88 9.11 25.68
N PRO A 22 4.76 8.24 25.13
CA PRO A 22 5.16 8.31 23.73
C PRO A 22 3.94 8.31 22.80
N SER A 23 3.97 9.13 21.76
CA SER A 23 2.93 9.14 20.74
C SER A 23 2.88 7.80 20.00
N TYR A 24 1.67 7.36 19.65
CA TYR A 24 1.48 6.24 18.73
C TYR A 24 2.05 6.57 17.34
N ARG A 25 2.97 5.74 16.85
CA ARG A 25 3.73 5.93 15.60
C ARG A 25 3.41 4.88 14.54
N GLY A 26 2.34 4.11 14.72
CA GLY A 26 1.97 3.03 13.81
C GLY A 26 2.24 1.65 14.40
N ASP A 27 1.50 0.66 13.92
CA ASP A 27 1.50 -0.68 14.50
C ASP A 27 2.82 -1.42 14.37
N ASN A 28 3.66 -1.01 13.42
CA ASN A 28 5.03 -1.50 13.24
C ASN A 28 6.03 -0.90 14.24
N VAL A 29 5.60 0.08 15.07
CA VAL A 29 6.43 0.75 16.07
C VAL A 29 5.92 0.51 17.49
N ASN A 30 4.65 0.86 17.75
CA ASN A 30 4.01 0.70 19.07
C ASN A 30 2.49 0.52 18.93
N GLY A 31 1.79 0.27 20.03
CA GLY A 31 0.34 0.14 20.09
C GLY A 31 -0.39 1.47 20.21
N ASP A 32 -1.65 1.49 19.79
CA ASP A 32 -2.55 2.65 19.80
C ASP A 32 -3.07 2.97 21.21
N ALA A 33 -3.32 1.94 22.02
CA ALA A 33 -3.79 2.04 23.40
C ALA A 33 -2.90 2.98 24.24
N PHE A 34 -3.55 3.81 25.07
CA PHE A 34 -2.89 4.83 25.89
C PHE A 34 -2.44 4.25 27.23
N ASP A 35 -1.48 3.34 27.18
CA ASP A 35 -0.83 2.75 28.35
C ASP A 35 0.68 2.56 28.08
N LEU A 36 1.48 2.51 29.14
CA LEU A 36 2.94 2.44 29.03
C LEU A 36 3.40 1.21 28.24
N LYS A 37 2.75 0.05 28.43
CA LYS A 37 3.13 -1.20 27.78
C LYS A 37 2.87 -1.10 26.27
N SER A 38 1.72 -0.61 25.87
CA SER A 38 1.37 -0.43 24.45
C SER A 38 2.22 0.65 23.78
N ARG A 39 2.55 1.75 24.48
CA ARG A 39 3.35 2.85 23.90
C ARG A 39 4.85 2.59 23.84
N THR A 40 5.34 1.56 24.54
CA THR A 40 6.74 1.12 24.46
C THR A 40 7.06 0.59 23.06
N LEU A 41 8.22 1.00 22.52
CA LEU A 41 8.69 0.58 21.21
C LEU A 41 9.04 -0.91 21.23
N ASP A 42 8.50 -1.68 20.29
CA ASP A 42 8.73 -3.13 20.21
C ASP A 42 9.23 -3.53 18.81
N PRO A 43 10.52 -3.89 18.66
CA PRO A 43 11.08 -4.32 17.39
C PRO A 43 10.41 -5.55 16.76
N GLN A 44 9.77 -6.42 17.56
CA GLN A 44 9.06 -7.60 17.03
C GLN A 44 7.87 -7.20 16.16
N ARG A 45 7.38 -5.97 16.30
CA ARG A 45 6.32 -5.40 15.46
C ARG A 45 6.75 -5.23 14.00
N LEU A 46 8.05 -5.10 13.72
CA LEU A 46 8.56 -5.08 12.35
C LEU A 46 8.31 -6.42 11.64
N ILE A 47 8.57 -7.52 12.33
CA ILE A 47 8.33 -8.88 11.81
C ILE A 47 6.82 -9.08 11.61
N ARG A 48 6.01 -8.65 12.58
CA ARG A 48 4.56 -8.72 12.46
C ARG A 48 4.02 -7.93 11.26
N ALA A 49 4.52 -6.70 11.07
CA ALA A 49 4.17 -5.86 9.93
C ALA A 49 4.57 -6.50 8.59
N TYR A 50 5.74 -7.13 8.53
CA TYR A 50 6.17 -7.90 7.37
C TYR A 50 5.24 -9.09 7.09
N CYS A 51 4.96 -9.93 8.09
CA CYS A 51 4.09 -11.09 7.92
C CYS A 51 2.67 -10.69 7.47
N GLN A 52 2.11 -9.64 8.07
CA GLN A 52 0.81 -9.11 7.67
C GLN A 52 0.86 -8.56 6.24
N SER A 53 1.92 -7.85 5.86
CA SER A 53 2.12 -7.35 4.49
C SER A 53 2.16 -8.50 3.48
N ALA A 54 2.98 -9.51 3.74
CA ALA A 54 3.13 -10.67 2.87
C ALA A 54 1.81 -11.42 2.69
N ALA A 55 1.07 -11.66 3.78
CA ALA A 55 -0.23 -12.32 3.74
C ALA A 55 -1.26 -11.51 2.94
N THR A 56 -1.34 -10.20 3.16
CA THR A 56 -2.26 -9.33 2.41
C THR A 56 -1.87 -9.25 0.93
N LEU A 57 -0.58 -9.13 0.59
CA LEU A 57 -0.14 -9.11 -0.81
C LEU A 57 -0.45 -10.43 -1.51
N ASN A 58 -0.25 -11.56 -0.84
CA ASN A 58 -0.59 -12.87 -1.41
C ASN A 58 -2.09 -12.94 -1.75
N LEU A 59 -2.95 -12.55 -0.81
CA LEU A 59 -4.39 -12.52 -1.05
C LEU A 59 -4.79 -11.55 -2.17
N LEU A 60 -4.17 -10.37 -2.24
CA LEU A 60 -4.44 -9.39 -3.30
C LEU A 60 -3.99 -9.91 -4.68
N ARG A 61 -2.85 -10.61 -4.76
CA ARG A 61 -2.41 -11.27 -6.00
C ARG A 61 -3.40 -12.34 -6.41
N ASP A 62 -3.86 -13.16 -5.46
CA ASP A 62 -4.88 -14.19 -5.73
C ASP A 62 -6.18 -13.56 -6.26
N PHE A 63 -6.61 -12.40 -5.76
CA PHE A 63 -7.76 -11.69 -6.31
C PHE A 63 -7.52 -11.07 -7.69
N ALA A 64 -6.32 -10.53 -7.92
CA ALA A 64 -5.96 -9.88 -9.17
C ALA A 64 -5.82 -10.87 -10.34
N THR A 65 -5.32 -12.09 -10.07
CA THR A 65 -5.10 -13.11 -11.11
C THR A 65 -6.11 -14.26 -11.07
N GLY A 66 -6.81 -14.48 -9.96
CA GLY A 66 -7.74 -15.59 -9.76
C GLY A 66 -9.18 -15.32 -10.20
N GLY A 67 -9.41 -14.32 -11.06
CA GLY A 67 -10.73 -14.00 -11.63
C GLY A 67 -11.68 -13.20 -10.74
N TYR A 68 -11.28 -12.83 -9.51
CA TYR A 68 -12.07 -11.93 -8.65
C TYR A 68 -12.06 -10.49 -9.20
N ALA A 69 -10.96 -10.08 -9.85
CA ALA A 69 -10.84 -8.82 -10.56
C ALA A 69 -11.28 -8.90 -12.04
N ALA A 70 -11.96 -9.98 -12.46
CA ALA A 70 -12.50 -10.07 -13.82
C ALA A 70 -13.44 -8.89 -14.11
N MET A 71 -13.32 -8.29 -15.29
CA MET A 71 -14.03 -7.05 -15.65
C MET A 71 -15.56 -7.15 -15.48
N GLN A 72 -16.14 -8.34 -15.57
CA GLN A 72 -17.57 -8.55 -15.33
C GLN A 72 -18.02 -8.28 -13.89
N ARG A 73 -17.12 -8.43 -12.90
CA ARG A 73 -17.42 -8.10 -11.50
C ARG A 73 -17.40 -6.60 -11.22
N VAL A 74 -16.71 -5.81 -12.05
CA VAL A 74 -16.79 -4.34 -12.00
C VAL A 74 -18.22 -3.90 -12.30
N THR A 75 -18.88 -4.55 -13.26
CA THR A 75 -20.29 -4.33 -13.55
C THR A 75 -21.17 -4.70 -12.36
N GLN A 76 -20.91 -5.83 -11.70
CA GLN A 76 -21.64 -6.23 -10.49
C GLN A 76 -21.46 -5.24 -9.32
N TRP A 77 -20.23 -4.78 -9.07
CA TRP A 77 -19.93 -3.77 -8.04
C TRP A 77 -20.53 -2.41 -8.35
N ASN A 78 -20.53 -2.03 -9.63
CA ASN A 78 -21.19 -0.82 -10.08
C ASN A 78 -22.71 -0.97 -9.92
N LEU A 79 -23.33 -2.08 -10.36
CA LEU A 79 -24.77 -2.30 -10.25
C LEU A 79 -25.27 -2.18 -8.80
N ASP A 80 -24.58 -2.80 -7.83
CA ASP A 80 -24.91 -2.69 -6.40
C ASP A 80 -24.83 -1.24 -5.88
N PHE A 81 -23.91 -0.43 -6.41
CA PHE A 81 -23.76 0.99 -6.08
C PHE A 81 -24.78 1.87 -6.82
N THR A 82 -25.12 1.53 -8.07
CA THR A 82 -25.93 2.38 -8.95
C THR A 82 -27.42 2.17 -8.76
N GLU A 83 -27.88 1.06 -8.16
CA GLU A 83 -29.25 0.95 -7.64
C GLU A 83 -29.60 2.05 -6.62
N GLN A 84 -28.59 2.74 -6.04
CA GLN A 84 -28.74 3.83 -5.08
C GLN A 84 -28.43 5.23 -5.64
N SER A 85 -28.15 5.38 -6.94
CA SER A 85 -27.85 6.69 -7.55
C SER A 85 -28.42 6.84 -8.96
N GLU A 86 -28.97 8.02 -9.31
CA GLU A 86 -29.57 8.29 -10.63
C GLU A 86 -28.57 8.29 -11.82
N GLN A 87 -27.28 8.07 -11.58
CA GLN A 87 -26.21 8.07 -12.61
C GLN A 87 -25.78 6.65 -12.99
N GLY A 88 -26.74 5.85 -13.45
CA GLY A 88 -26.53 4.55 -14.13
C GLY A 88 -25.68 4.68 -15.39
N ASP A 89 -24.41 4.26 -15.35
CA ASP A 89 -23.48 4.40 -16.49
C ASP A 89 -23.66 3.26 -17.52
N SER A 90 -24.75 3.33 -18.30
CA SER A 90 -25.12 2.36 -19.36
C SER A 90 -24.03 2.17 -20.43
N ARG A 91 -23.06 3.07 -20.53
CA ARG A 91 -21.98 3.03 -21.52
C ARG A 91 -20.95 1.94 -21.25
N VAL A 92 -20.76 1.55 -19.98
CA VAL A 92 -19.83 0.47 -19.62
C VAL A 92 -20.38 -0.87 -20.11
N ASP A 93 -21.68 -1.09 -19.97
CA ASP A 93 -22.36 -2.31 -20.43
C ASP A 93 -22.34 -2.45 -21.95
N GLU A 94 -22.60 -1.35 -22.67
CA GLU A 94 -22.50 -1.32 -24.14
C GLU A 94 -21.09 -1.65 -24.63
N ALA A 95 -20.05 -1.11 -23.98
CA ALA A 95 -18.67 -1.39 -24.33
C ALA A 95 -18.30 -2.86 -24.08
N LEU A 96 -18.71 -3.44 -22.94
CA LEU A 96 -18.49 -4.85 -22.63
C LEU A 96 -19.23 -5.77 -23.61
N GLY A 97 -20.47 -5.41 -23.98
CA GLY A 97 -21.25 -6.11 -25.01
C GLY A 97 -20.57 -6.08 -26.38
N PHE A 98 -20.04 -4.92 -26.78
CA PHE A 98 -19.27 -4.78 -28.02
C PHE A 98 -18.01 -5.65 -28.02
N MET A 99 -17.23 -5.63 -26.92
CA MET A 99 -16.02 -6.45 -26.77
C MET A 99 -16.33 -7.94 -26.94
N SER A 100 -17.40 -8.43 -26.31
CA SER A 100 -17.87 -9.81 -26.48
C SER A 100 -18.25 -10.11 -27.94
N ALA A 101 -18.97 -9.19 -28.60
CA ALA A 101 -19.41 -9.37 -29.98
C ALA A 101 -18.26 -9.42 -31.01
N VAL A 102 -17.12 -8.76 -30.74
CA VAL A 102 -15.92 -8.80 -31.60
C VAL A 102 -14.97 -9.96 -31.25
N GLY A 103 -15.35 -10.85 -30.34
CA GLY A 103 -14.60 -12.06 -30.00
C GLY A 103 -13.65 -11.95 -28.81
N LEU A 104 -13.68 -10.84 -28.06
CA LEU A 104 -13.03 -10.74 -26.75
C LEU A 104 -13.99 -11.30 -25.70
N THR A 105 -14.05 -12.63 -25.64
CA THR A 105 -14.92 -13.34 -24.70
C THR A 105 -14.44 -13.16 -23.26
N VAL A 106 -15.33 -13.48 -22.33
CA VAL A 106 -15.14 -13.32 -20.88
C VAL A 106 -13.97 -14.15 -20.33
N ASP A 107 -13.61 -15.23 -21.02
CA ASP A 107 -12.49 -16.11 -20.67
C ASP A 107 -11.15 -15.61 -21.24
N HIS A 108 -11.16 -14.53 -22.02
CA HIS A 108 -9.93 -13.95 -22.55
C HIS A 108 -9.06 -13.45 -21.37
N PRO A 109 -7.75 -13.76 -21.31
CA PRO A 109 -6.91 -13.41 -20.16
C PRO A 109 -7.00 -11.94 -19.72
N ILE A 110 -7.00 -11.02 -20.70
CA ILE A 110 -7.15 -9.57 -20.48
C ILE A 110 -8.45 -9.20 -19.73
N MET A 111 -9.52 -10.00 -19.87
CA MET A 111 -10.80 -9.77 -19.19
C MET A 111 -10.84 -10.36 -17.77
N THR A 112 -9.89 -11.24 -17.43
CA THR A 112 -9.89 -12.04 -16.19
C THR A 112 -8.80 -11.66 -15.19
N THR A 113 -7.76 -10.99 -15.65
CA THR A 113 -6.61 -10.57 -14.83
C THR A 113 -6.45 -9.07 -14.84
N THR A 114 -6.01 -8.51 -13.72
CA THR A 114 -5.58 -7.12 -13.64
C THR A 114 -4.20 -7.03 -12.99
N ASP A 115 -3.40 -6.06 -13.39
CA ASP A 115 -2.17 -5.74 -12.68
C ASP A 115 -2.51 -4.89 -11.45
N PHE A 116 -1.87 -5.22 -10.33
CA PHE A 116 -2.01 -4.50 -9.08
C PHE A 116 -0.65 -4.21 -8.47
N TRP A 117 -0.46 -2.98 -8.01
CA TRP A 117 0.76 -2.51 -7.40
C TRP A 117 0.51 -2.01 -5.97
N THR A 118 1.52 -2.17 -5.12
CA THR A 118 1.51 -1.72 -3.72
C THR A 118 2.34 -0.47 -3.52
N SER A 119 1.96 0.30 -2.51
CA SER A 119 2.67 1.51 -2.12
C SER A 119 2.49 1.86 -0.65
N HIS A 120 3.52 2.48 -0.06
CA HIS A 120 3.49 3.09 1.26
C HIS A 120 4.51 4.23 1.39
N GLU A 121 4.34 5.04 2.43
CA GLU A 121 5.30 6.05 2.84
C GLU A 121 6.57 5.37 3.34
N CYS A 122 7.70 5.61 2.69
CA CYS A 122 9.01 5.10 3.09
C CYS A 122 9.44 5.81 4.37
N LEU A 123 8.90 5.43 5.53
CA LEU A 123 9.03 6.20 6.76
C LEU A 123 10.00 5.55 7.76
N HIS A 124 9.91 4.23 7.93
CA HIS A 124 10.71 3.50 8.92
C HIS A 124 11.97 2.92 8.29
N LEU A 125 13.00 3.75 8.07
CA LEU A 125 14.19 3.38 7.29
C LEU A 125 14.86 2.03 7.66
N PRO A 126 14.97 1.61 8.93
CA PRO A 126 15.49 0.27 9.24
C PRO A 126 14.68 -0.88 8.65
N TYR A 127 13.36 -0.69 8.50
CA TYR A 127 12.47 -1.67 7.87
C TYR A 127 12.70 -1.70 6.36
N GLU A 128 12.69 -0.52 5.72
CA GLU A 128 12.93 -0.35 4.27
C GLU A 128 14.31 -0.88 3.86
N GLN A 129 15.34 -0.54 4.63
CA GLN A 129 16.70 -1.02 4.42
C GLN A 129 16.77 -2.55 4.50
N SER A 130 16.06 -3.18 5.46
CA SER A 130 16.03 -4.65 5.59
C SER A 130 15.35 -5.35 4.41
N LEU A 131 14.52 -4.62 3.66
CA LEU A 131 13.79 -5.11 2.50
C LEU A 131 14.39 -4.66 1.16
N THR A 132 15.48 -3.90 1.18
CA THR A 132 16.19 -3.48 -0.02
C THR A 132 17.09 -4.60 -0.54
N ARG A 133 16.98 -4.93 -1.83
CA ARG A 133 17.75 -5.98 -2.52
C ARG A 133 18.44 -5.44 -3.75
N LEU A 134 19.59 -6.02 -4.06
CA LEU A 134 20.26 -5.82 -5.35
C LEU A 134 19.60 -6.72 -6.39
N ASP A 135 19.10 -6.13 -7.46
CA ASP A 135 18.54 -6.89 -8.57
C ASP A 135 19.66 -7.57 -9.38
N SER A 136 19.46 -8.85 -9.68
CA SER A 136 20.46 -9.69 -10.35
C SER A 136 20.63 -9.40 -11.84
N THR A 137 19.68 -8.71 -12.47
CA THR A 137 19.70 -8.44 -13.92
C THR A 137 20.23 -7.04 -14.22
N SER A 138 19.72 -6.03 -13.49
CA SER A 138 20.05 -4.62 -13.67
C SER A 138 21.21 -4.13 -12.79
N SER A 139 21.59 -4.89 -11.76
CA SER A 139 22.55 -4.44 -10.73
C SER A 139 22.15 -3.15 -10.01
N LEU A 140 20.86 -2.82 -9.99
CA LEU A 140 20.30 -1.70 -9.24
C LEU A 140 19.70 -2.17 -7.92
N TYR A 141 19.68 -1.29 -6.93
CA TYR A 141 18.99 -1.55 -5.67
C TYR A 141 17.51 -1.22 -5.80
N TYR A 142 16.66 -2.12 -5.33
CA TYR A 142 15.23 -1.92 -5.20
C TYR A 142 14.83 -2.16 -3.76
N ASP A 143 14.02 -1.26 -3.20
CA ASP A 143 13.28 -1.58 -1.99
C ASP A 143 12.12 -2.50 -2.34
N CYS A 144 12.21 -3.76 -1.92
CA CYS A 144 11.20 -4.78 -2.19
C CYS A 144 10.06 -4.78 -1.16
N SER A 145 9.96 -3.75 -0.30
CA SER A 145 8.84 -3.57 0.61
C SER A 145 7.54 -3.22 -0.13
N ALA A 146 7.62 -2.48 -1.25
CA ALA A 146 6.50 -2.15 -2.13
C ALA A 146 6.97 -1.82 -3.55
N HIS A 147 6.03 -1.68 -4.48
CA HIS A 147 6.34 -1.33 -5.87
C HIS A 147 6.66 0.16 -6.00
N PHE A 148 5.89 1.02 -5.33
CA PHE A 148 6.04 2.47 -5.33
C PHE A 148 6.21 2.99 -3.91
N LEU A 149 7.14 3.90 -3.69
CA LEU A 149 7.41 4.49 -2.37
C LEU A 149 7.34 6.00 -2.43
N TRP A 150 6.97 6.65 -1.32
CA TRP A 150 7.00 8.12 -1.26
C TRP A 150 7.63 8.66 0.02
N ALA A 151 8.21 9.87 -0.10
CA ALA A 151 8.58 10.71 1.03
C ALA A 151 7.38 11.56 1.47
N GLY A 152 7.07 11.53 2.76
CA GLY A 152 6.01 12.34 3.35
C GLY A 152 6.43 13.81 3.50
N GLU A 153 5.44 14.66 3.76
CA GLU A 153 5.64 16.11 3.92
C GLU A 153 6.65 16.45 5.03
N ARG A 154 6.70 15.63 6.08
CA ARG A 154 7.57 15.84 7.25
C ARG A 154 8.94 15.20 7.10
N THR A 155 9.17 14.45 6.02
CA THR A 155 10.37 13.63 5.80
C THR A 155 11.02 13.89 4.44
N ARG A 156 10.69 15.00 3.77
CA ARG A 156 11.21 15.38 2.45
C ARG A 156 12.34 16.43 2.49
N GLN A 157 13.05 16.54 3.60
CA GLN A 157 14.21 17.44 3.71
C GLN A 157 15.29 16.98 2.72
N LEU A 158 15.84 17.91 1.92
CA LEU A 158 16.78 17.58 0.83
C LEU A 158 18.07 16.91 1.34
N ASP A 159 18.50 17.25 2.54
CA ASP A 159 19.63 16.70 3.29
C ASP A 159 19.20 15.62 4.31
N GLY A 160 17.93 15.21 4.28
CA GLY A 160 17.35 14.22 5.19
C GLY A 160 17.64 12.78 4.77
N ALA A 161 17.65 11.89 5.77
CA ALA A 161 17.92 10.46 5.58
C ALA A 161 16.94 9.78 4.61
N HIS A 162 15.69 10.21 4.59
CA HIS A 162 14.65 9.68 3.70
C HIS A 162 14.91 9.99 2.23
N VAL A 163 15.31 11.23 1.91
CA VAL A 163 15.66 11.61 0.54
C VAL A 163 16.92 10.89 0.11
N GLU A 164 17.92 10.75 0.99
CA GLU A 164 19.15 9.99 0.70
C GLU A 164 18.86 8.50 0.45
N PHE A 165 17.98 7.89 1.25
CA PHE A 165 17.57 6.50 1.04
C PHE A 165 16.88 6.32 -0.30
N LEU A 166 15.89 7.17 -0.60
CA LEU A 166 15.14 7.11 -1.86
C LEU A 166 16.02 7.40 -3.08
N ARG A 167 17.05 8.23 -2.96
CA ARG A 167 18.06 8.47 -4.01
C ARG A 167 18.80 7.19 -4.41
N GLY A 168 18.96 6.25 -3.48
CA GLY A 168 19.73 5.03 -3.67
C GLY A 168 18.96 3.85 -4.29
N ILE A 169 17.63 3.95 -4.43
CA ILE A 169 16.78 2.88 -4.96
C ILE A 169 16.21 3.23 -6.34
N ALA A 170 15.89 2.20 -7.13
CA ALA A 170 15.40 2.32 -8.49
C ALA A 170 13.86 2.17 -8.61
N ASN A 171 13.15 2.10 -7.49
CA ASN A 171 11.69 2.09 -7.47
C ASN A 171 11.13 3.40 -8.08
N PRO A 172 9.93 3.38 -8.67
CA PRO A 172 9.15 4.60 -8.87
C PRO A 172 8.88 5.33 -7.54
N LEU A 173 9.09 6.65 -7.53
CA LEU A 173 9.07 7.46 -6.32
C LEU A 173 8.01 8.57 -6.35
N GLY A 174 7.49 8.89 -5.17
CA GLY A 174 6.65 10.06 -4.92
C GLY A 174 7.24 11.00 -3.87
N ILE A 175 6.92 12.28 -3.97
CA ILE A 175 7.18 13.28 -2.92
C ILE A 175 5.88 14.02 -2.68
N LYS A 176 5.46 14.08 -1.40
CA LYS A 176 4.28 14.86 -1.02
C LYS A 176 4.58 16.36 -1.14
N GLN A 177 3.68 17.11 -1.77
CA GLN A 177 3.71 18.58 -1.86
C GLN A 177 2.65 19.22 -0.97
#